data_AF-A0A4R3LTX3-F1
#
_entry.id   AF-A0A4R3LTX3-F1
#
_cell.length_a   1.000
_cell.length_b   1.000
_cell.length_c   1.000
_cell.angle_alpha   90.00
_cell.angle_beta   90.00
_cell.angle_gamma   90.00
#
_symmetry.space_group_name_H-M   'P 1'
#
loop_
_entity.id
_entity.type
_entity.pdbx_description
1 polymer ?
#
loop_
_entity_poly.entity_id
_entity_poly.type
_entity_poly.pdbx_seq_one_letter_code
_entity_poly.pdbx_strand_id
1 'polypeptide(L)'
;MTRAERLRQTPKTFLIWAPDYTHRSSGVRALYRLCHHLNVRGYPSAVLARPVVPMPDWNCPIHEGDAADAIVVYPEIVSGNPCGAGRVVRWVLNTPGLLGGDTVYPETEMVFVYDPQRLPEASAAAGLPLGTDRVLWLGLVDPDHIYPDPTVPKTQDLSFTYKGAALAARFPLPDGRDLPRLEDLTPDMAALGDQLRRTRTLYSYDHYSNVLREAAICGCDLRVVDADGRWHDPRTCGCARNIIWHADLSATYGERFRSSAFVDRFIRELRTRWDFPGASPWWQALQPFA
;
A
#
# COMPACT_ATOMS: atom_id res chain seq x y z
N MET A 1 -19.93 30.48 -4.36
CA MET A 1 -19.50 29.07 -4.27
C MET A 1 -18.14 28.97 -3.61
N THR A 2 -18.07 28.30 -2.46
CA THR A 2 -16.84 28.07 -1.69
C THR A 2 -15.87 27.18 -2.46
N ARG A 3 -14.60 27.14 -2.03
CA ARG A 3 -13.58 26.23 -2.58
C ARG A 3 -14.02 24.77 -2.42
N ALA A 4 -14.55 24.41 -1.25
CA ALA A 4 -15.04 23.07 -0.95
C ALA A 4 -16.21 22.65 -1.87
N GLU A 5 -17.14 23.57 -2.16
CA GLU A 5 -18.23 23.32 -3.10
C GLU A 5 -17.73 23.06 -4.53
N ARG A 6 -16.75 23.85 -5.00
CA ARG A 6 -16.12 23.64 -6.31
C ARG A 6 -15.45 22.28 -6.41
N LEU A 7 -14.68 21.89 -5.40
CA LEU A 7 -14.00 20.58 -5.38
C LEU A 7 -14.99 19.42 -5.42
N ARG A 8 -16.14 19.53 -4.73
CA ARG A 8 -17.20 18.51 -4.75
C ARG A 8 -17.87 18.39 -6.12
N GLN A 9 -18.14 19.50 -6.79
CA GLN A 9 -18.85 19.49 -8.08
C GLN A 9 -17.96 19.16 -9.28
N THR A 10 -16.64 19.17 -9.12
CA THR A 10 -15.71 18.85 -10.21
C THR A 10 -15.84 17.39 -10.62
N PRO A 11 -16.05 17.06 -11.91
CA PRO A 11 -15.97 15.69 -12.40
C PRO A 11 -14.62 15.05 -12.06
N LYS A 12 -14.65 13.82 -11.55
CA LYS A 12 -13.45 13.10 -11.14
C LYS A 12 -12.94 12.29 -12.33
N THR A 13 -11.63 12.35 -12.58
CA THR A 13 -10.96 11.45 -13.51
C THR A 13 -10.81 10.07 -12.89
N PHE A 14 -10.47 10.01 -11.59
CA PHE A 14 -10.27 8.76 -10.88
C PHE A 14 -11.13 8.70 -9.62
N LEU A 15 -11.71 7.53 -9.37
CA LEU A 15 -12.34 7.20 -8.11
C LEU A 15 -11.68 5.95 -7.56
N ILE A 16 -11.16 6.02 -6.35
CA ILE A 16 -10.43 4.93 -5.73
C ILE A 16 -11.35 4.30 -4.68
N TRP A 17 -11.72 3.04 -4.91
CA TRP A 17 -12.39 2.27 -3.89
C TRP A 17 -11.37 1.88 -2.81
N ALA A 18 -11.68 2.19 -1.55
CA ALA A 18 -10.85 1.82 -0.42
C ALA A 18 -11.71 1.35 0.75
N PRO A 19 -11.23 0.39 1.57
CA PRO A 19 -11.75 0.17 2.91
C PRO A 19 -11.49 1.38 3.81
N ASP A 20 -12.06 1.36 5.03
CA ASP A 20 -11.71 2.32 6.08
C ASP A 20 -10.19 2.41 6.27
N TYR A 21 -9.71 3.65 6.41
CA TYR A 21 -8.30 3.90 6.58
C TYR A 21 -7.76 3.14 7.81
N THR A 22 -6.62 2.48 7.63
CA THR A 22 -5.84 1.93 8.73
C THR A 22 -4.37 1.95 8.36
N HIS A 23 -3.54 2.34 9.33
CA HIS A 23 -2.10 2.35 9.15
C HIS A 23 -1.49 0.93 9.07
N ARG A 24 -2.24 -0.08 9.55
CA ARG A 24 -1.81 -1.47 9.68
C ARG A 24 -1.83 -2.25 8.37
N SER A 25 -2.51 -1.72 7.35
CA SER A 25 -2.59 -2.36 6.03
C SER A 25 -1.88 -1.53 4.97
N SER A 26 -0.80 -2.08 4.42
CA SER A 26 -0.08 -1.48 3.29
C SER A 26 -0.97 -1.35 2.05
N GLY A 27 -1.89 -2.29 1.83
CA GLY A 27 -2.83 -2.21 0.71
C GLY A 27 -3.79 -1.03 0.86
N VAL A 28 -4.36 -0.83 2.05
CA VAL A 28 -5.20 0.34 2.34
C VAL A 28 -4.40 1.63 2.18
N ARG A 29 -3.20 1.70 2.75
CA ARG A 29 -2.29 2.85 2.58
C ARG A 29 -2.01 3.13 1.09
N ALA A 30 -1.76 2.12 0.27
CA ALA A 30 -1.50 2.28 -1.16
C ALA A 30 -2.67 2.91 -1.92
N LEU A 31 -3.91 2.52 -1.61
CA LEU A 31 -5.12 3.07 -2.24
C LEU A 31 -5.26 4.57 -1.97
N TYR A 32 -5.15 4.97 -0.70
CA TYR A 32 -5.20 6.39 -0.33
C TYR A 32 -4.01 7.16 -0.90
N ARG A 33 -2.80 6.59 -0.87
CA ARG A 33 -1.61 7.23 -1.45
C ARG A 33 -1.72 7.39 -2.96
N LEU A 34 -2.32 6.45 -3.69
CA LEU A 34 -2.61 6.60 -5.11
C LEU A 34 -3.51 7.82 -5.37
N CYS A 35 -4.61 7.96 -4.62
CA CYS A 35 -5.49 9.13 -4.71
C CYS A 35 -4.71 10.44 -4.49
N HIS A 36 -3.90 10.48 -3.43
CA HIS A 36 -3.04 11.63 -3.13
C HIS A 36 -2.12 12.00 -4.30
N HIS A 37 -1.36 11.03 -4.83
CA HIS A 37 -0.39 11.27 -5.89
C HIS A 37 -1.04 11.65 -7.23
N LEU A 38 -2.19 11.06 -7.56
CA LEU A 38 -2.96 11.48 -8.74
C LEU A 38 -3.40 12.93 -8.62
N ASN A 39 -3.90 13.34 -7.46
CA ASN A 39 -4.27 14.73 -7.21
C ASN A 39 -3.07 15.68 -7.26
N VAL A 40 -1.92 15.32 -6.68
CA VAL A 40 -0.65 16.08 -6.79
C VAL A 40 -0.25 16.25 -8.25
N ARG A 41 -0.44 15.24 -9.09
CA ARG A 41 -0.16 15.28 -10.53
C ARG A 41 -1.27 15.93 -11.36
N GLY A 42 -2.29 16.48 -10.71
CA GLY A 42 -3.33 17.28 -11.35
C GLY A 42 -4.46 16.48 -11.98
N TYR A 43 -4.58 15.19 -11.67
CA TYR A 43 -5.73 14.38 -12.07
C TYR A 43 -6.78 14.41 -10.97
N PRO A 44 -7.96 15.04 -11.19
CA PRO A 44 -9.04 15.07 -10.20
C PRO A 44 -9.41 13.69 -9.70
N SER A 45 -9.10 13.41 -8.44
CA SER A 45 -9.23 12.08 -7.85
C SER A 45 -9.89 12.15 -6.48
N ALA A 46 -10.68 11.14 -6.14
CA ALA A 46 -11.33 11.04 -4.85
C ALA A 46 -11.46 9.58 -4.41
N VAL A 47 -11.63 9.37 -3.11
CA VAL A 47 -11.91 8.04 -2.54
C VAL A 47 -13.41 7.82 -2.42
N LEU A 48 -13.85 6.59 -2.64
CA LEU A 48 -15.25 6.16 -2.44
C LEU A 48 -15.53 5.72 -0.99
N ALA A 49 -14.49 5.66 -0.16
CA ALA A 49 -14.59 5.33 1.25
C ALA A 49 -15.04 6.56 2.06
N ARG A 50 -15.92 6.35 3.05
CA ARG A 50 -16.15 7.30 4.14
C ARG A 50 -15.35 6.83 5.36
N PRO A 51 -14.06 7.20 5.51
CA PRO A 51 -13.25 6.74 6.62
C PRO A 51 -13.92 7.11 7.95
N VAL A 52 -14.14 6.10 8.79
CA VAL A 52 -14.67 6.28 10.14
C VAL A 52 -13.61 6.81 11.12
N VAL A 53 -12.33 6.67 10.75
CA VAL A 53 -11.18 7.12 11.55
C VAL A 53 -10.49 8.32 10.90
N PRO A 54 -9.78 9.17 11.68
CA PRO A 54 -8.96 10.24 11.13
C PRO A 54 -7.93 9.69 10.13
N MET A 55 -7.92 10.26 8.93
CA MET A 55 -6.88 10.00 7.96
C MET A 55 -5.69 10.94 8.20
N PRO A 56 -4.47 10.56 7.78
CA PRO A 56 -3.38 11.51 7.60
C PRO A 56 -3.84 12.66 6.69
N ASP A 57 -3.17 13.81 6.79
CA ASP A 57 -3.45 14.99 5.96
C ASP A 57 -2.97 14.78 4.52
N TRP A 58 -3.57 13.79 3.86
CA TRP A 58 -3.35 13.44 2.47
C TRP A 58 -4.47 14.00 1.61
N ASN A 59 -4.12 14.37 0.38
CA ASN A 59 -5.05 14.86 -0.62
C ASN A 59 -6.01 13.79 -1.17
N CYS A 60 -6.94 13.35 -0.33
CA CYS A 60 -7.88 12.26 -0.57
C CYS A 60 -9.32 12.73 -0.29
N PRO A 61 -9.88 13.63 -1.11
CA PRO A 61 -11.27 14.05 -0.92
C PRO A 61 -12.20 12.84 -1.08
N ILE A 62 -13.33 12.86 -0.35
CA ILE A 62 -14.36 11.81 -0.41
C ILE A 62 -15.36 12.15 -1.53
N HIS A 63 -15.75 11.13 -2.30
CA HIS A 63 -16.82 11.21 -3.29
C HIS A 63 -18.02 10.39 -2.85
N GLU A 64 -19.21 11.01 -2.86
CA GLU A 64 -20.46 10.40 -2.39
C GLU A 64 -21.49 10.19 -3.51
N GLY A 65 -21.14 10.52 -4.76
CA GLY A 65 -22.02 10.42 -5.93
C GLY A 65 -21.74 9.20 -6.80
N ASP A 66 -22.42 9.14 -7.94
CA ASP A 66 -22.19 8.15 -8.99
C ASP A 66 -20.73 8.22 -9.51
N ALA A 67 -20.21 7.08 -9.94
CA ALA A 67 -18.91 7.00 -10.60
C ALA A 67 -18.87 7.76 -11.93
N ALA A 68 -20.04 7.95 -12.58
CA ALA A 68 -20.17 8.65 -13.85
C ALA A 68 -19.09 8.17 -14.86
N ASP A 69 -18.43 9.10 -15.54
CA ASP A 69 -17.36 8.78 -16.49
C ASP A 69 -16.00 8.48 -15.81
N ALA A 70 -15.88 8.44 -14.49
CA ALA A 70 -14.58 8.24 -13.85
C ALA A 70 -13.97 6.86 -14.19
N ILE A 71 -12.63 6.79 -14.15
CA ILE A 71 -11.92 5.51 -14.09
C ILE A 71 -11.95 5.06 -12.63
N VAL A 72 -12.61 3.94 -12.35
CA VAL A 72 -12.70 3.41 -10.98
C VAL A 72 -11.58 2.41 -10.75
N VAL A 73 -10.82 2.62 -9.67
CA VAL A 73 -9.75 1.72 -9.21
C VAL A 73 -10.29 0.88 -8.06
N TYR A 74 -10.30 -0.44 -8.23
CA TYR A 74 -10.64 -1.39 -7.17
C TYR A 74 -9.42 -2.19 -6.73
N PRO A 75 -9.22 -2.43 -5.43
CA PRO A 75 -8.29 -3.46 -4.98
C PRO A 75 -8.81 -4.86 -5.33
N GLU A 76 -7.94 -5.85 -5.31
CA GLU A 76 -8.27 -7.25 -5.63
C GLU A 76 -9.35 -7.85 -4.73
N ILE A 77 -9.50 -7.35 -3.51
CA ILE A 77 -10.46 -7.86 -2.52
C ILE A 77 -11.93 -7.53 -2.85
N VAL A 78 -12.18 -6.67 -3.84
CA VAL A 78 -13.53 -6.28 -4.26
C VAL A 78 -13.97 -7.16 -5.43
N SER A 79 -15.11 -7.84 -5.31
CA SER A 79 -15.67 -8.60 -6.43
C SER A 79 -16.35 -7.70 -7.45
N GLY A 80 -16.07 -7.94 -8.73
CA GLY A 80 -16.68 -7.28 -9.88
C GLY A 80 -16.55 -5.76 -9.88
N ASN A 81 -17.55 -5.10 -10.45
CA ASN A 81 -17.61 -3.66 -10.62
C ASN A 81 -18.82 -3.08 -9.87
N PRO A 82 -18.75 -2.94 -8.53
CA PRO A 82 -19.90 -2.53 -7.72
C PRO A 82 -20.40 -1.12 -8.02
N CYS A 83 -19.60 -0.25 -8.65
CA CYS A 83 -20.03 1.07 -9.08
C CYS A 83 -20.59 1.09 -10.51
N GLY A 84 -20.62 -0.04 -11.21
CA GLY A 84 -21.10 -0.09 -12.60
C GLY A 84 -20.30 0.79 -13.56
N ALA A 85 -19.04 1.10 -13.25
CA ALA A 85 -18.23 2.04 -14.00
C ALA A 85 -17.88 1.51 -15.40
N GLY A 86 -17.88 2.37 -16.42
CA GLY A 86 -17.49 1.99 -17.78
C GLY A 86 -15.98 1.73 -17.94
N ARG A 87 -15.15 2.16 -16.98
CA ARG A 87 -13.69 2.04 -17.01
C ARG A 87 -13.18 1.58 -15.65
N VAL A 88 -12.61 0.39 -15.61
CA VAL A 88 -12.24 -0.27 -14.36
C VAL A 88 -10.77 -0.66 -14.36
N VAL A 89 -10.05 -0.18 -13.37
CA VAL A 89 -8.70 -0.63 -13.03
C VAL A 89 -8.79 -1.61 -11.87
N ARG A 90 -8.27 -2.81 -12.05
CA ARG A 90 -8.09 -3.78 -10.97
C ARG A 90 -6.66 -3.70 -10.46
N TRP A 91 -6.48 -3.31 -9.20
CA TRP A 91 -5.16 -3.23 -8.60
C TRP A 91 -4.93 -4.39 -7.65
N VAL A 92 -4.06 -5.31 -8.06
CA VAL A 92 -3.68 -6.50 -7.31
C VAL A 92 -2.62 -6.13 -6.28
N LEU A 93 -3.05 -5.95 -5.03
CA LEU A 93 -2.21 -5.60 -3.87
C LEU A 93 -1.67 -6.84 -3.15
N ASN A 94 -2.29 -8.01 -3.38
CA ASN A 94 -1.86 -9.31 -2.88
C ASN A 94 -2.15 -10.44 -3.90
N THR A 95 -2.50 -11.65 -3.47
CA THR A 95 -2.90 -12.74 -4.36
C THR A 95 -4.41 -12.65 -4.64
N PRO A 96 -4.85 -12.63 -5.91
CA PRO A 96 -6.27 -12.69 -6.27
C PRO A 96 -7.02 -13.82 -5.54
N GLY A 97 -8.20 -13.52 -4.98
CA GLY A 97 -9.04 -14.47 -4.25
C GLY A 97 -8.54 -14.89 -2.85
N LEU A 98 -7.30 -14.57 -2.45
CA LEU A 98 -6.76 -15.03 -1.16
C LEU A 98 -7.41 -14.34 0.04
N LEU A 99 -7.65 -13.03 -0.07
CA LEU A 99 -8.23 -12.20 1.00
C LEU A 99 -9.67 -11.77 0.67
N GLY A 100 -10.28 -12.40 -0.33
CA GLY A 100 -11.57 -12.02 -0.91
C GLY A 100 -11.44 -11.60 -2.38
N GLY A 101 -12.57 -11.13 -2.92
CA GLY A 101 -12.68 -10.75 -4.33
C GLY A 101 -12.59 -11.93 -5.29
N ASP A 102 -12.35 -11.61 -6.56
CA ASP A 102 -12.41 -12.59 -7.64
C ASP A 102 -11.05 -13.23 -7.92
N THR A 103 -11.08 -14.47 -8.43
CA THR A 103 -9.90 -15.20 -8.93
C THR A 103 -9.68 -15.03 -10.43
N VAL A 104 -10.66 -14.46 -11.14
CA VAL A 104 -10.63 -14.19 -12.57
C VAL A 104 -11.22 -12.81 -12.80
N TYR A 105 -10.55 -12.00 -13.62
CA TYR A 105 -10.98 -10.65 -13.97
C TYR A 105 -11.42 -10.62 -15.44
N PRO A 106 -12.51 -9.90 -15.78
CA PRO A 106 -12.95 -9.83 -17.17
C PRO A 106 -11.99 -8.95 -17.97
N GLU A 107 -11.84 -9.25 -19.27
CA GLU A 107 -10.96 -8.50 -20.18
C GLU A 107 -11.31 -7.00 -20.25
N THR A 108 -12.52 -6.60 -19.86
CA THR A 108 -12.97 -5.21 -19.76
C THR A 108 -12.22 -4.41 -18.68
N GLU A 109 -11.64 -5.07 -17.68
CA GLU A 109 -10.81 -4.43 -16.65
C GLU A 109 -9.36 -4.32 -17.11
N MET A 110 -8.68 -3.27 -16.67
CA MET A 110 -7.23 -3.12 -16.83
C MET A 110 -6.53 -3.49 -15.52
N VAL A 111 -5.76 -4.57 -15.52
CA VAL A 111 -5.14 -5.12 -14.30
C VAL A 111 -3.74 -4.53 -14.09
N PHE A 112 -3.47 -4.06 -12.88
CA PHE A 112 -2.15 -3.65 -12.39
C PHE A 112 -1.78 -4.46 -11.14
N VAL A 113 -0.49 -4.59 -10.86
CA VAL A 113 0.04 -5.22 -9.64
C VAL A 113 0.83 -4.21 -8.82
N TYR A 114 0.74 -4.28 -7.49
CA TYR A 114 1.60 -3.47 -6.63
C TYR A 114 3.02 -4.03 -6.56
N ASP A 115 3.13 -5.35 -6.35
CA ASP A 115 4.40 -6.06 -6.25
C ASP A 115 4.61 -6.91 -7.50
N PRO A 116 5.73 -6.78 -8.23
CA PRO A 116 5.99 -7.57 -9.43
C PRO A 116 6.05 -9.08 -9.16
N GLN A 117 6.26 -9.54 -7.92
CA GLN A 117 6.14 -10.96 -7.56
C GLN A 117 4.73 -11.52 -7.79
N ARG A 118 3.71 -10.66 -7.91
CA ARG A 118 2.31 -11.03 -8.19
C ARG A 118 1.95 -11.05 -9.66
N LEU A 119 2.89 -10.75 -10.57
CA LEU A 119 2.63 -10.81 -12.01
C LEU A 119 2.12 -12.18 -12.47
N PRO A 120 2.65 -13.33 -12.00
CA PRO A 120 2.12 -14.64 -12.42
C PRO A 120 0.66 -14.84 -12.03
N GLU A 121 0.29 -14.57 -10.78
CA GLU A 121 -1.09 -14.74 -10.30
C GLU A 121 -2.04 -13.72 -10.93
N ALA A 122 -1.59 -12.48 -11.12
CA ALA A 122 -2.39 -11.46 -11.80
C ALA A 122 -2.57 -11.75 -13.29
N SER A 123 -1.56 -12.30 -13.97
CA SER A 123 -1.67 -12.72 -15.38
C SER A 123 -2.65 -13.87 -15.53
N ALA A 124 -2.60 -14.85 -14.62
CA ALA A 124 -3.55 -15.95 -14.59
C ALA A 124 -4.98 -15.45 -14.35
N ALA A 125 -5.17 -14.54 -13.39
CA ALA A 125 -6.49 -13.95 -13.12
C ALA A 125 -7.01 -13.11 -14.29
N ALA A 126 -6.14 -12.36 -14.97
CA ALA A 126 -6.52 -11.55 -16.13
C ALA A 126 -6.77 -12.38 -17.41
N GLY A 127 -6.24 -13.59 -17.49
CA GLY A 127 -6.28 -14.41 -18.71
C GLY A 127 -5.29 -13.97 -19.80
N LEU A 128 -4.32 -13.10 -19.48
CA LEU A 128 -3.27 -12.66 -20.40
C LEU A 128 -1.93 -12.41 -19.67
N PRO A 129 -0.78 -12.56 -20.36
CA PRO A 129 0.52 -12.25 -19.76
C PRO A 129 0.64 -10.74 -19.49
N LEU A 130 0.86 -10.36 -18.22
CA LEU A 130 1.10 -8.99 -17.81
C LEU A 130 2.60 -8.73 -17.68
N GLY A 131 3.06 -7.60 -18.24
CA GLY A 131 4.45 -7.17 -18.19
C GLY A 131 4.73 -6.15 -17.08
N THR A 132 5.97 -5.65 -17.04
CA THR A 132 6.38 -4.65 -16.04
C THR A 132 5.64 -3.31 -16.15
N ASP A 133 5.06 -3.02 -17.31
CA ASP A 133 4.15 -1.90 -17.59
C ASP A 133 2.92 -1.91 -16.68
N ARG A 134 2.52 -3.09 -16.20
CA ARG A 134 1.42 -3.30 -15.26
C ARG A 134 1.83 -3.20 -13.79
N VAL A 135 3.09 -2.87 -13.49
CA VAL A 135 3.54 -2.68 -12.11
C VAL A 135 3.25 -1.23 -11.68
N LEU A 136 2.28 -1.08 -10.78
CA LEU A 136 1.91 0.17 -10.12
C LEU A 136 2.40 0.12 -8.66
N TRP A 137 3.68 0.47 -8.48
CA TRP A 137 4.33 0.52 -7.17
C TRP A 137 4.56 1.95 -6.71
N LEU A 138 4.43 2.19 -5.41
CA LEU A 138 4.76 3.48 -4.78
C LEU A 138 5.32 3.29 -3.36
N GLY A 139 6.16 4.22 -2.91
CA GLY A 139 6.77 4.16 -1.58
C GLY A 139 5.75 4.39 -0.47
N LEU A 140 5.68 3.48 0.49
CA LEU A 140 4.73 3.56 1.60
C LEU A 140 5.35 3.95 2.94
N VAL A 141 6.67 3.84 3.11
CA VAL A 141 7.31 4.15 4.40
C VAL A 141 7.29 5.66 4.62
N ASP A 142 6.53 6.09 5.61
CA ASP A 142 6.31 7.50 5.92
C ASP A 142 7.50 8.06 6.75
N PRO A 143 8.29 8.99 6.21
CA PRO A 143 9.47 9.53 6.90
C PRO A 143 9.14 10.42 8.09
N ASP A 144 7.91 10.89 8.24
CA ASP A 144 7.53 11.72 9.38
C ASP A 144 7.36 10.87 10.66
N HIS A 145 7.19 9.56 10.50
CA HIS A 145 7.01 8.62 11.61
C HIS A 145 8.07 7.53 11.66
N ILE A 146 8.57 7.08 10.51
CA ILE A 146 9.53 5.98 10.38
C ILE A 146 10.86 6.53 9.92
N TYR A 147 11.80 6.67 10.84
CA TYR A 147 13.14 7.21 10.58
C TYR A 147 14.16 6.63 11.55
N PRO A 148 15.45 6.61 11.19
CA PRO A 148 16.52 6.24 12.12
C PRO A 148 16.74 7.35 13.14
N ASP A 149 16.85 6.97 14.41
CA ASP A 149 17.28 7.88 15.48
C ASP A 149 18.33 7.17 16.35
N PRO A 150 19.63 7.46 16.15
CA PRO A 150 20.69 6.81 16.92
C PRO A 150 20.76 7.30 18.38
N THR A 151 20.04 8.37 18.73
CA THR A 151 20.01 8.89 20.11
C THR A 151 19.03 8.11 21.00
N VAL A 152 18.08 7.38 20.41
CA VAL A 152 17.11 6.55 21.12
C VAL A 152 17.73 5.18 21.43
N PRO A 153 17.93 4.82 22.71
CA PRO A 153 18.48 3.51 23.06
C PRO A 153 17.56 2.36 22.64
N LYS A 154 18.16 1.28 22.16
CA LYS A 154 17.44 0.04 21.86
C LYS A 154 17.22 -0.75 23.15
N THR A 155 15.99 -0.77 23.67
CA THR A 155 15.66 -1.28 25.02
C THR A 155 14.81 -2.54 25.04
N GLN A 156 14.25 -2.97 23.91
CA GLN A 156 13.30 -4.09 23.87
C GLN A 156 13.48 -4.99 22.64
N ASP A 157 13.00 -6.23 22.72
CA ASP A 157 12.73 -7.08 21.56
C ASP A 157 11.21 -7.21 21.42
N LEU A 158 10.72 -7.30 20.19
CA LEU A 158 9.29 -7.44 19.90
C LEU A 158 9.03 -8.60 18.94
N SER A 159 7.81 -9.13 18.96
CA SER A 159 7.31 -10.05 17.95
C SER A 159 6.31 -9.36 17.01
N PHE A 160 6.15 -9.87 15.80
CA PHE A 160 5.13 -9.45 14.83
C PHE A 160 4.48 -10.68 14.20
N THR A 161 3.17 -10.86 14.35
CA THR A 161 2.49 -12.08 13.88
C THR A 161 1.73 -11.84 12.58
N TYR A 162 0.78 -10.91 12.58
CA TYR A 162 -0.11 -10.59 11.46
C TYR A 162 -0.57 -11.83 10.65
N LYS A 163 -0.24 -11.95 9.35
CA LYS A 163 -0.67 -13.10 8.51
C LYS A 163 -0.02 -14.44 8.90
N GLY A 164 0.96 -14.41 9.79
CA GLY A 164 1.76 -15.55 10.22
C GLY A 164 1.19 -16.35 11.40
N ALA A 165 -0.09 -16.21 11.74
CA ALA A 165 -0.69 -16.88 12.90
C ALA A 165 -0.48 -18.41 12.91
N ALA A 166 -0.56 -19.07 11.74
CA ALA A 166 -0.31 -20.51 11.61
C ALA A 166 1.17 -20.88 11.88
N LEU A 167 2.11 -20.02 11.49
CA LEU A 167 3.53 -20.21 11.79
C LEU A 167 3.78 -19.97 13.28
N ALA A 168 3.20 -18.92 13.87
CA ALA A 168 3.34 -18.62 15.30
C ALA A 168 2.79 -19.72 16.21
N ALA A 169 1.69 -20.38 15.82
CA ALA A 169 1.15 -21.51 16.56
C ALA A 169 2.05 -22.76 16.50
N ARG A 170 2.82 -22.92 15.42
CA ARG A 170 3.67 -24.09 15.18
C ARG A 170 5.09 -23.92 15.73
N PHE A 171 5.64 -22.72 15.61
CA PHE A 171 7.03 -22.43 15.92
C PHE A 171 7.11 -21.35 17.01
N PRO A 172 7.53 -21.69 18.23
CA PRO A 172 7.73 -20.69 19.27
C PRO A 172 8.91 -19.76 18.92
N LEU A 173 8.97 -18.62 19.61
CA LEU A 173 10.13 -17.74 19.53
C LEU A 173 11.40 -18.46 20.02
N PRO A 174 12.60 -18.05 19.54
CA PRO A 174 13.86 -18.65 19.97
C PRO A 174 14.04 -18.62 21.48
N ASP A 175 14.58 -19.72 22.03
CA ASP A 175 14.81 -19.92 23.47
C ASP A 175 13.55 -19.91 24.33
N GLY A 176 12.36 -20.07 23.73
CA GLY A 176 11.08 -20.12 24.45
C GLY A 176 10.67 -18.78 25.08
N ARG A 177 11.26 -17.66 24.63
CA ARG A 177 10.93 -16.32 25.12
C ARG A 177 9.49 -15.94 24.79
N ASP A 178 8.89 -15.14 25.67
CA ASP A 178 7.63 -14.44 25.39
C ASP A 178 7.93 -12.96 25.16
N LEU A 179 7.47 -12.41 24.02
CA LEU A 179 7.76 -11.04 23.61
C LEU A 179 6.46 -10.30 23.32
N PRO A 180 6.31 -9.03 23.78
CA PRO A 180 5.19 -8.20 23.40
C PRO A 180 5.04 -8.13 21.88
N ARG A 181 3.80 -8.19 21.40
CA ARG A 181 3.50 -8.10 19.97
C ARG A 181 3.47 -6.64 19.54
N LEU A 182 4.22 -6.31 18.50
CA LEU A 182 4.29 -4.98 17.93
C LEU A 182 2.89 -4.46 17.58
N GLU A 183 2.05 -5.29 16.94
CA GLU A 183 0.70 -4.91 16.55
C GLU A 183 -0.21 -4.54 17.73
N ASP A 184 0.05 -5.01 18.94
CA ASP A 184 -0.76 -4.63 20.12
C ASP A 184 -0.33 -3.27 20.69
N LEU A 185 0.89 -2.81 20.38
CA LEU A 185 1.50 -1.62 20.96
C LEU A 185 1.40 -0.37 20.06
N THR A 186 0.85 -0.51 18.86
CA THR A 186 0.90 0.53 17.82
C THR A 186 -0.50 0.94 17.38
N PRO A 187 -1.21 1.79 18.14
CA PRO A 187 -2.54 2.29 17.74
C PRO A 187 -2.49 3.17 16.48
N ASP A 188 -1.36 3.81 16.19
CA ASP A 188 -1.13 4.67 15.04
C ASP A 188 0.31 4.56 14.49
N MET A 189 0.61 5.31 13.42
CA MET A 189 1.95 5.31 12.79
C MET A 189 3.04 5.93 13.68
N ALA A 190 2.70 6.92 14.50
CA ALA A 190 3.68 7.56 15.38
C ALA A 190 4.15 6.56 16.45
N ALA A 191 3.20 5.87 17.09
CA ALA A 191 3.46 4.78 18.02
C ALA A 191 4.25 3.65 17.35
N LEU A 192 3.95 3.29 16.10
CA LEU A 192 4.75 2.31 15.35
C LEU A 192 6.21 2.74 15.25
N GLY A 193 6.48 3.98 14.83
CA GLY A 193 7.82 4.53 14.78
C GLY A 193 8.53 4.50 16.13
N ASP A 194 7.84 4.89 17.20
CA ASP A 194 8.39 4.91 18.56
C ASP A 194 8.73 3.51 19.07
N GLN A 195 7.87 2.52 18.82
CA GLN A 195 8.15 1.13 19.18
C GLN A 195 9.35 0.60 18.40
N LEU A 196 9.39 0.82 17.08
CA LEU A 196 10.47 0.32 16.22
C LEU A 196 11.82 0.97 16.56
N ARG A 197 11.87 2.27 16.83
CA ARG A 197 13.09 2.96 17.25
C ARG A 197 13.69 2.39 18.53
N ARG A 198 12.86 1.97 19.50
CA ARG A 198 13.35 1.32 20.74
C ARG A 198 13.65 -0.17 20.59
N THR A 199 13.27 -0.79 19.47
CA THR A 199 13.40 -2.24 19.29
C THR A 199 14.80 -2.61 18.80
N ARG A 200 15.46 -3.52 19.54
CA ARG A 200 16.71 -4.19 19.19
C ARG A 200 16.44 -5.21 18.09
N THR A 201 15.63 -6.23 18.36
CA THR A 201 15.28 -7.29 17.42
C THR A 201 13.78 -7.36 17.22
N LEU A 202 13.34 -7.39 15.96
CA LEU A 202 11.97 -7.71 15.59
C LEU A 202 11.90 -9.15 15.05
N TYR A 203 11.19 -10.00 15.75
CA TYR A 203 10.89 -11.38 15.34
C TYR A 203 9.55 -11.40 14.59
N SER A 204 9.55 -11.70 13.29
CA SER A 204 8.33 -11.68 12.48
C SER A 204 7.94 -13.06 11.95
N TYR A 205 6.66 -13.38 12.07
CA TYR A 205 6.01 -14.53 11.45
C TYR A 205 5.44 -14.21 10.05
N ASP A 206 5.54 -12.96 9.58
CA ASP A 206 5.12 -12.54 8.25
C ASP A 206 6.33 -12.05 7.44
N HIS A 207 6.73 -12.82 6.43
CA HIS A 207 7.84 -12.51 5.52
C HIS A 207 7.50 -11.43 4.50
N TYR A 208 6.20 -11.20 4.28
CA TYR A 208 5.66 -10.36 3.23
C TYR A 208 4.87 -9.20 3.85
N SER A 209 5.56 -8.41 4.69
CA SER A 209 4.99 -7.25 5.37
C SER A 209 5.89 -6.04 5.29
N ASN A 210 5.31 -4.88 4.97
CA ASN A 210 6.06 -3.62 4.88
C ASN A 210 6.67 -3.20 6.23
N VAL A 211 6.16 -3.74 7.35
CA VAL A 211 6.73 -3.48 8.68
C VAL A 211 8.19 -3.92 8.78
N LEU A 212 8.62 -4.91 7.98
CA LEU A 212 10.01 -5.32 7.93
C LEU A 212 10.89 -4.19 7.38
N ARG A 213 10.44 -3.49 6.34
CA ARG A 213 11.14 -2.32 5.79
C ARG A 213 11.17 -1.17 6.80
N GLU A 214 10.04 -0.93 7.47
CA GLU A 214 9.91 0.10 8.50
C GLU A 214 10.86 -0.15 9.68
N ALA A 215 10.91 -1.40 10.17
CA ALA A 215 11.81 -1.84 11.23
C ALA A 215 13.29 -1.77 10.83
N ALA A 216 13.63 -2.16 9.60
CA ALA A 216 15.00 -2.02 9.07
C ALA A 216 15.46 -0.56 9.04
N ILE A 217 14.59 0.37 8.61
CA ILE A 217 14.89 1.81 8.58
C ILE A 217 15.10 2.36 9.99
N CYS A 218 14.31 1.91 10.97
CA CYS A 218 14.50 2.27 12.38
C CYS A 218 15.69 1.56 13.04
N GLY A 219 16.46 0.74 12.32
CA GLY A 219 17.68 0.09 12.81
C GLY A 219 17.45 -1.15 13.69
N CYS A 220 16.36 -1.89 13.48
CA CYS A 220 16.16 -3.18 14.14
C CYS A 220 17.04 -4.27 13.49
N ASP A 221 17.54 -5.21 14.28
CA ASP A 221 17.84 -6.55 13.78
C ASP A 221 16.52 -7.25 13.43
N LEU A 222 16.50 -8.00 12.33
CA LEU A 222 15.30 -8.63 11.81
C LEU A 222 15.47 -10.14 11.81
N ARG A 223 14.50 -10.85 12.37
CA ARG A 223 14.43 -12.31 12.36
C ARG A 223 13.08 -12.73 11.84
N VAL A 224 13.05 -13.47 10.74
CA VAL A 224 11.83 -14.05 10.18
C VAL A 224 11.92 -15.57 10.19
N VAL A 225 10.81 -16.26 10.47
CA VAL A 225 10.73 -17.73 10.58
C VAL A 225 10.18 -18.44 9.34
N ASP A 226 11.00 -19.27 8.70
CA ASP A 226 10.56 -20.03 7.52
C ASP A 226 9.57 -21.17 7.85
N ALA A 227 9.14 -21.89 6.82
CA ALA A 227 8.21 -23.01 6.95
C ALA A 227 8.77 -24.22 7.73
N ASP A 228 10.09 -24.25 7.95
CA ASP A 228 10.82 -25.28 8.70
C ASP A 228 11.16 -24.82 10.14
N GLY A 229 10.75 -23.61 10.52
CA GLY A 229 10.99 -23.06 11.85
C GLY A 229 12.36 -22.41 12.04
N ARG A 230 13.12 -22.17 10.96
CA ARG A 230 14.43 -21.50 11.04
C ARG A 230 14.26 -20.00 11.01
N TRP A 231 14.94 -19.33 11.94
CA TRP A 231 14.95 -17.87 12.04
C TRP A 231 16.16 -17.29 11.32
N HIS A 232 15.93 -16.43 10.33
CA HIS A 232 17.01 -15.82 9.54
C HIS A 232 16.72 -14.35 9.22
N ASP A 233 17.72 -13.66 8.69
CA ASP A 233 17.60 -12.27 8.24
C ASP A 233 16.80 -12.22 6.93
N PRO A 234 15.65 -11.52 6.87
CA PRO A 234 14.88 -11.40 5.65
C PRO A 234 15.62 -10.68 4.53
N ARG A 235 16.67 -9.90 4.80
CA ARG A 235 17.42 -9.14 3.78
C ARG A 235 18.31 -10.04 2.93
N THR A 236 18.65 -11.23 3.42
CA THR A 236 19.60 -12.14 2.76
C THR A 236 19.02 -13.54 2.51
N CYS A 237 17.79 -13.82 2.95
CA CYS A 237 17.18 -15.12 2.74
C CYS A 237 16.61 -15.32 1.33
N GLY A 238 16.61 -16.58 0.87
CA GLY A 238 16.04 -17.00 -0.42
C GLY A 238 14.57 -17.43 -0.35
N CYS A 239 13.81 -17.00 0.66
CA CYS A 239 12.42 -17.43 0.83
C CYS A 239 11.53 -16.91 -0.30
N ALA A 240 10.70 -17.78 -0.88
CA ALA A 240 9.85 -17.45 -2.03
C ALA A 240 8.79 -16.37 -1.77
N ARG A 241 8.40 -16.14 -0.50
CA ARG A 241 7.41 -15.12 -0.10
C ARG A 241 8.05 -13.96 0.67
N ASN A 242 9.29 -13.65 0.36
CA ASN A 242 9.99 -12.54 0.99
C ASN A 242 9.56 -11.22 0.37
N ILE A 243 9.42 -10.19 1.19
CA ILE A 243 9.20 -8.83 0.70
C ILE A 243 10.36 -8.41 -0.22
N ILE A 244 10.08 -7.64 -1.28
CA ILE A 244 11.15 -7.09 -2.11
C ILE A 244 11.98 -6.11 -1.28
N TRP A 245 13.26 -6.42 -1.10
CA TRP A 245 14.22 -5.46 -0.58
C TRP A 245 14.73 -4.60 -1.72
N HIS A 246 14.53 -3.30 -1.59
CA HIS A 246 15.07 -2.35 -2.55
C HIS A 246 16.49 -1.97 -2.12
N ALA A 247 17.40 -1.87 -3.09
CA ALA A 247 18.70 -1.24 -2.87
C ALA A 247 18.50 0.18 -2.28
N ASP A 248 19.42 0.56 -1.40
CA ASP A 248 19.48 1.87 -0.74
C ASP A 248 18.17 2.28 -0.03
N LEU A 249 17.39 1.30 0.45
CA LEU A 249 16.11 1.54 1.12
C LEU A 249 16.23 2.63 2.20
N SER A 250 17.21 2.50 3.11
CA SER A 250 17.40 3.46 4.21
C SER A 250 17.77 4.88 3.73
N ALA A 251 18.39 5.02 2.56
CA ALA A 251 18.76 6.32 2.00
C ALA A 251 17.61 6.94 1.17
N THR A 252 16.75 6.12 0.56
CA THR A 252 15.82 6.57 -0.48
C THR A 252 14.34 6.49 -0.09
N TYR A 253 13.99 5.86 1.03
CA TYR A 253 12.58 5.63 1.40
C TYR A 253 11.74 6.91 1.45
N GLY A 254 12.29 8.00 2.01
CA GLY A 254 11.59 9.28 2.10
C GLY A 254 11.39 9.96 0.74
N GLU A 255 12.33 9.81 -0.20
CA GLU A 255 12.16 10.26 -1.58
C GLU A 255 11.09 9.44 -2.29
N ARG A 256 11.17 8.11 -2.18
CA ARG A 256 10.21 7.18 -2.79
C ARG A 256 8.80 7.36 -2.24
N PHE A 257 8.67 7.71 -0.95
CA PHE A 257 7.38 8.08 -0.36
C PHE A 257 6.81 9.31 -1.04
N ARG A 258 7.58 10.38 -1.21
CA ARG A 258 7.12 11.65 -1.79
C ARG A 258 6.95 11.62 -3.31
N SER A 259 7.66 10.71 -4.00
CA SER A 259 7.67 10.67 -5.45
C SER A 259 6.32 10.30 -6.06
N SER A 260 5.86 11.14 -7.00
CA SER A 260 4.66 10.89 -7.82
C SER A 260 5.02 10.43 -9.24
N ALA A 261 6.29 10.10 -9.51
CA ALA A 261 6.77 9.78 -10.86
C ALA A 261 6.09 8.55 -11.48
N PHE A 262 5.65 7.61 -10.64
CA PHE A 262 4.92 6.41 -11.09
C PHE A 262 3.60 6.74 -11.81
N VAL A 263 3.00 7.90 -11.50
CA VAL A 263 1.74 8.34 -12.13
C VAL A 263 1.91 8.50 -13.64
N ASP A 264 3.05 9.01 -14.11
CA ASP A 264 3.24 9.26 -15.54
C ASP A 264 3.24 7.94 -16.34
N ARG A 265 3.81 6.88 -15.78
CA ARG A 265 3.75 5.53 -16.37
C ARG A 265 2.33 4.97 -16.30
N PHE A 266 1.68 5.09 -15.15
CA PHE A 266 0.31 4.63 -14.95
C PHE A 266 -0.64 5.27 -15.98
N ILE A 267 -0.62 6.60 -16.12
CA ILE A 267 -1.47 7.34 -17.07
C ILE A 267 -1.18 6.93 -18.52
N ARG A 268 0.10 6.78 -18.88
CA ARG A 268 0.49 6.34 -20.23
C ARG A 268 -0.11 4.98 -20.55
N GLU A 269 -0.07 4.07 -19.58
CA GLU A 269 -0.61 2.73 -19.75
C GLU A 269 -2.14 2.74 -19.87
N LEU A 270 -2.84 3.53 -19.05
CA LEU A 270 -4.29 3.70 -19.19
C LEU A 270 -4.70 4.25 -20.56
N ARG A 271 -3.90 5.18 -21.11
CA ARG A 271 -4.13 5.80 -22.43
C ARG A 271 -3.96 4.85 -23.60
N THR A 272 -3.40 3.65 -23.40
CA THR A 272 -3.42 2.60 -24.44
C THR A 272 -4.83 2.08 -24.70
N ARG A 273 -5.76 2.27 -23.75
CA ARG A 273 -7.12 1.73 -23.79
C ARG A 273 -8.22 2.78 -23.76
N TRP A 274 -8.02 3.86 -23.00
CA TRP A 274 -9.05 4.87 -22.78
C TRP A 274 -8.54 6.27 -23.05
N ASP A 275 -9.36 7.07 -23.73
CA ASP A 275 -9.16 8.52 -23.77
C ASP A 275 -9.83 9.19 -22.57
N PHE A 276 -9.11 10.10 -21.92
CA PHE A 276 -9.59 10.87 -20.78
C PHE A 276 -8.80 12.18 -20.66
N PRO A 277 -9.37 13.21 -19.98
CA PRO A 277 -8.71 14.49 -19.84
C PRO A 277 -7.29 14.38 -19.25
N GLY A 278 -6.39 15.26 -19.70
CA GLY A 278 -5.08 15.41 -19.10
C GLY A 278 -5.13 16.02 -17.69
N ALA A 279 -3.97 16.18 -17.08
CA ALA A 279 -3.84 16.92 -15.81
C ALA A 279 -4.46 18.32 -15.94
N SER A 280 -5.23 18.73 -14.94
CA SER A 280 -5.90 20.02 -14.85
C SER A 280 -5.09 20.98 -13.97
N PRO A 281 -4.45 22.03 -14.54
CA PRO A 281 -3.73 23.03 -13.75
C PRO A 281 -4.66 23.78 -12.78
N TRP A 282 -5.92 23.97 -13.19
CA TRP A 282 -6.95 24.55 -12.34
C TRP A 282 -7.26 23.67 -11.12
N TRP A 283 -7.34 22.35 -11.31
CA TRP A 283 -7.57 21.43 -10.20
C TRP A 283 -6.41 21.48 -9.21
N GLN A 284 -5.18 21.45 -9.73
CA GLN A 284 -3.96 21.62 -8.95
C GLN A 284 -4.02 22.89 -8.10
N ALA A 285 -4.29 24.05 -8.70
CA ALA A 285 -4.38 25.31 -7.97
C ALA A 285 -5.45 25.34 -6.86
N LEU A 286 -6.44 24.44 -6.90
CA LEU A 286 -7.47 24.31 -5.87
C LEU A 286 -7.10 23.33 -4.75
N GLN A 287 -5.97 22.62 -4.81
CA GLN A 287 -5.59 21.62 -3.79
C GLN A 287 -4.88 22.23 -2.58
N PRO A 288 -5.05 21.67 -1.36
CA PRO A 288 -4.44 22.24 -0.14
C PRO A 288 -2.92 22.22 -0.15
N PHE A 289 -2.33 21.39 -0.99
CA PHE A 289 -0.90 21.06 -1.06
C PHE A 289 -0.28 21.45 -2.41
N ALA A 290 -0.86 22.48 -3.06
CA ALA A 290 -0.46 22.97 -4.38
C ALA A 290 0.58 24.10 -4.29
#